data_AF-A0A2G6H9E9-F1
#
_entry.id   AF-A0A2G6H9E9-F1
#
_cell.length_a   1.000
_cell.length_b   1.000
_cell.length_c   1.000
_cell.angle_alpha   90.00
_cell.angle_beta   90.00
_cell.angle_gamma   90.00
#
_symmetry.space_group_name_H-M   'P 1'
#
loop_
_entity.id
_entity.type
_entity.pdbx_description
1 polymer ?
#
loop_
_entity_poly.entity_id
_entity_poly.type
_entity_poly.pdbx_seq_one_letter_code
_entity_poly.pdbx_strand_id
1 'polypeptide(L)'
;MIFALNETIKYTYKEETTSEEYEYTLIELSKVIDELRGVYKNIGETKTSNGLYPFEPIKSIRKEIEELGYGKMEYEKSKIVRKIIIGNWKLIRTKFLHEFDRYEPTKPVSKYILK
;
A
#
# COMPACT_ATOMS: atom_id res chain seq x y z
N MET A 1 -9.65 -3.02 0.71
CA MET A 1 -8.29 -3.12 1.32
C MET A 1 -7.76 -4.53 1.65
N ILE A 2 -8.33 -5.30 2.61
CA ILE A 2 -7.72 -6.58 3.07
C ILE A 2 -7.49 -7.57 1.93
N PHE A 3 -8.46 -7.67 1.03
CA PHE A 3 -8.40 -8.52 -0.16
C PHE A 3 -7.17 -8.20 -1.03
N ALA A 4 -7.03 -6.94 -1.47
CA ALA A 4 -5.90 -6.49 -2.29
C ALA A 4 -4.53 -6.81 -1.65
N LEU A 5 -4.42 -6.64 -0.33
CA LEU A 5 -3.19 -6.92 0.42
C LEU A 5 -2.86 -8.42 0.45
N ASN A 6 -3.86 -9.27 0.63
CA ASN A 6 -3.67 -10.72 0.61
C ASN A 6 -3.29 -11.21 -0.79
N GLU A 7 -3.95 -10.71 -1.85
CA GLU A 7 -3.58 -11.05 -3.22
C GLU A 7 -2.17 -10.56 -3.55
N THR A 8 -1.78 -9.37 -3.06
CA THR A 8 -0.41 -8.86 -3.19
C THR A 8 0.62 -9.77 -2.51
N ILE A 9 0.34 -10.26 -1.30
CA ILE A 9 1.23 -11.20 -0.61
C ILE A 9 1.30 -12.53 -1.36
N LYS A 10 0.15 -13.06 -1.81
CA LYS A 10 0.06 -14.29 -2.59
C LYS A 10 0.84 -14.19 -3.90
N TYR A 11 0.76 -13.06 -4.58
CA TYR A 11 1.52 -12.77 -5.80
C TYR A 11 3.02 -13.01 -5.59
N THR A 12 3.59 -12.53 -4.48
CA THR A 12 5.02 -12.73 -4.17
C THR A 12 5.41 -14.19 -3.86
N TYR A 13 4.46 -15.12 -3.64
CA TYR A 13 4.76 -16.55 -3.40
C TYR A 13 4.91 -17.35 -4.69
N LYS A 14 4.47 -16.80 -5.83
CA LYS A 14 4.51 -17.51 -7.11
C LYS A 14 5.92 -17.54 -7.69
N GLU A 15 6.30 -18.68 -8.24
CA GLU A 15 7.58 -18.84 -8.95
C GLU A 15 7.53 -18.22 -10.36
N GLU A 16 6.33 -18.14 -10.93
CA GLU A 16 6.06 -17.51 -12.21
C GLU A 16 4.68 -16.84 -12.16
N THR A 17 4.57 -15.63 -12.71
CA THR A 17 3.33 -14.84 -12.77
C THR A 17 3.05 -14.36 -14.18
N THR A 18 1.77 -14.19 -14.51
CA THR A 18 1.35 -13.65 -15.80
C THR A 18 1.23 -12.13 -15.77
N SER A 19 1.23 -11.49 -16.94
CA SER A 19 0.95 -10.06 -17.06
C SER A 19 -0.44 -9.70 -16.52
N GLU A 20 -1.44 -10.56 -16.74
CA GLU A 20 -2.80 -10.36 -16.22
C GLU A 20 -2.84 -10.35 -14.69
N GLU A 21 -2.11 -11.27 -14.04
CA GLU A 21 -2.03 -11.32 -12.58
C GLU A 21 -1.32 -10.10 -11.99
N TYR A 22 -0.31 -9.60 -12.68
CA TYR A 22 0.41 -8.39 -12.34
C TYR A 22 -0.46 -7.15 -12.44
N GLU A 23 -1.13 -6.97 -13.58
CA GLU A 23 -2.07 -5.87 -13.82
C GLU A 23 -3.20 -5.90 -12.80
N TYR A 24 -3.78 -7.08 -12.55
CA TYR A 24 -4.81 -7.27 -11.54
C TYR A 24 -4.34 -6.82 -10.16
N THR A 25 -3.14 -7.24 -9.73
CA THR A 25 -2.59 -6.88 -8.42
C THR A 25 -2.40 -5.37 -8.30
N LEU A 26 -1.87 -4.72 -9.35
CA LEU A 26 -1.69 -3.26 -9.37
C LEU A 26 -3.02 -2.50 -9.35
N ILE A 27 -4.04 -2.98 -10.08
CA ILE A 27 -5.38 -2.39 -10.10
C ILE A 27 -6.00 -2.47 -8.71
N GLU A 28 -5.95 -3.63 -8.05
CA GLU A 28 -6.51 -3.81 -6.71
C GLU A 28 -5.83 -2.90 -5.68
N LEU A 29 -4.51 -2.74 -5.74
CA LEU A 29 -3.80 -1.77 -4.90
C LEU A 29 -4.16 -0.32 -5.21
N SER A 30 -4.39 0.02 -6.47
CA SER A 30 -4.78 1.38 -6.89
C SER A 30 -6.19 1.72 -6.41
N LYS A 31 -7.14 0.78 -6.47
CA LYS A 31 -8.48 0.94 -5.88
C LYS A 31 -8.40 1.26 -4.39
N VAL A 32 -7.55 0.56 -3.64
CA VAL A 32 -7.36 0.84 -2.20
C VAL A 32 -6.79 2.23 -1.96
N ILE A 33 -5.85 2.69 -2.79
CA ILE A 33 -5.31 4.05 -2.71
C ILE A 33 -6.43 5.09 -2.91
N ASP A 34 -7.30 4.88 -3.90
CA ASP A 34 -8.38 5.82 -4.20
C ASP A 34 -9.50 5.77 -3.16
N GLU A 35 -9.84 4.58 -2.64
CA GLU A 35 -10.76 4.41 -1.50
C GLU A 35 -10.28 5.25 -0.29
N LEU A 36 -9.02 5.08 0.09
CA LEU A 36 -8.45 5.79 1.23
C LEU A 36 -8.35 7.31 0.99
N ARG A 37 -8.06 7.73 -0.26
CA ARG A 37 -8.06 9.15 -0.65
C ARG A 37 -9.46 9.76 -0.57
N GLY A 38 -10.51 9.00 -0.89
CA GLY A 38 -11.89 9.45 -0.81
C GLY A 38 -12.42 9.55 0.62
N VAL A 39 -11.87 8.75 1.55
CA VAL A 39 -12.32 8.69 2.95
C VAL A 39 -11.57 9.67 3.85
N TYR A 40 -10.26 9.85 3.64
CA TYR A 40 -9.42 10.61 4.55
C TYR A 40 -8.86 11.87 3.90
N LYS A 41 -8.93 12.99 4.63
CA LYS A 41 -8.23 14.22 4.27
C LYS A 41 -6.71 14.01 4.27
N ASN A 42 -6.00 14.70 3.39
CA ASN A 42 -4.54 14.69 3.44
C ASN A 42 -4.05 15.41 4.72
N ILE A 43 -2.95 14.93 5.28
CA ILE A 43 -2.34 15.48 6.49
C ILE A 43 -1.80 16.88 6.18
N GLY A 44 -2.23 17.87 6.96
CA GLY A 44 -1.81 19.25 6.77
C GLY A 44 -2.36 19.89 5.49
N GLU A 45 -3.42 19.34 4.91
CA GLU A 45 -4.08 19.92 3.74
C GLU A 45 -4.79 21.24 4.11
N THR A 46 -4.47 22.28 3.35
CA THR A 46 -5.00 23.64 3.48
C THR A 46 -5.50 24.14 2.12
N LYS A 47 -6.09 25.33 2.06
CA LYS A 47 -6.52 25.94 0.79
C LYS A 47 -5.38 26.17 -0.20
N THR A 48 -4.12 26.17 0.25
CA THR A 48 -2.93 26.45 -0.57
C THR A 48 -1.96 25.26 -0.66
N SER A 49 -2.25 24.15 0.02
CA SER A 49 -1.38 22.98 0.06
C SER A 49 -2.20 21.69 0.04
N ASN A 50 -1.85 20.79 -0.87
CA ASN A 50 -2.49 19.48 -1.00
C ASN A 50 -2.19 18.53 0.18
N GLY A 51 -1.26 18.88 1.07
CA GLY A 51 -0.87 18.04 2.21
C GLY A 51 -0.16 16.74 1.83
N LEU A 52 0.00 15.86 2.82
CA LEU A 52 0.59 14.52 2.65
C LEU A 52 -0.49 13.45 2.69
N TYR A 53 -0.36 12.42 1.86
CA TYR A 53 -1.32 11.34 1.88
C TYR A 53 -1.22 10.54 3.20
N PRO A 54 -2.36 10.20 3.83
CA PRO A 54 -2.38 9.75 5.22
C PRO A 54 -1.83 8.35 5.46
N PHE A 55 -1.79 7.52 4.42
CA PHE A 55 -1.37 6.13 4.48
C PHE A 55 -0.33 5.78 3.41
N GLU A 56 0.78 6.53 3.32
CA GLU A 56 1.86 6.31 2.34
C GLU A 56 2.36 4.85 2.20
N PRO A 57 2.42 4.01 3.25
CA PRO A 57 2.81 2.61 3.11
C PRO A 57 2.05 1.83 2.02
N ILE A 58 0.79 2.17 1.70
CA ILE A 58 0.06 1.47 0.62
C ILE A 58 0.64 1.81 -0.77
N LYS A 59 1.09 3.05 -0.96
CA LYS A 59 1.78 3.46 -2.20
C LYS A 59 3.14 2.79 -2.30
N SER A 60 3.84 2.66 -1.17
CA SER A 60 5.09 1.87 -1.10
C SER A 60 4.84 0.43 -1.52
N ILE A 61 3.80 -0.24 -0.99
CA ILE A 61 3.43 -1.61 -1.39
C ILE A 61 3.20 -1.72 -2.90
N ARG A 62 2.44 -0.79 -3.49
CA ARG A 62 2.21 -0.76 -4.94
C ARG A 62 3.52 -0.62 -5.74
N LYS A 63 4.42 0.25 -5.29
CA LYS A 63 5.73 0.45 -5.92
C LYS A 63 6.59 -0.81 -5.87
N GLU A 64 6.58 -1.54 -4.74
CA GLU A 64 7.33 -2.80 -4.63
C GLU A 64 6.83 -3.86 -5.62
N ILE A 65 5.52 -3.93 -5.88
CA ILE A 65 4.96 -4.85 -6.90
C ILE A 65 5.35 -4.40 -8.30
N GLU A 66 5.27 -3.10 -8.59
CA GLU A 66 5.68 -2.53 -9.88
C GLU A 66 7.16 -2.84 -10.19
N GLU A 67 8.05 -2.71 -9.21
CA GLU A 67 9.47 -3.06 -9.33
C GLU A 67 9.74 -4.57 -9.37
N LEU A 68 8.85 -5.36 -8.76
CA LEU A 68 8.94 -6.80 -8.80
C LEU A 68 8.65 -7.33 -10.21
N GLY A 69 7.66 -6.75 -10.90
CA GLY A 69 7.28 -7.08 -12.27
C GLY A 69 6.51 -8.40 -12.37
N TYR A 70 6.54 -9.03 -13.56
CA TYR A 70 5.90 -10.31 -13.86
C TYR A 70 6.82 -11.26 -14.63
N GLY A 71 6.38 -12.50 -14.80
CA GLY A 71 7.16 -13.57 -15.42
C GLY A 71 7.86 -14.42 -14.36
N LYS A 72 9.06 -14.91 -14.67
CA LYS A 72 9.81 -15.75 -13.75
C LYS A 72 10.35 -14.94 -12.57
N MET A 73 10.04 -15.40 -11.36
CA MET A 73 10.29 -14.68 -10.12
C MET A 73 11.56 -15.18 -9.45
N GLU A 74 12.48 -14.28 -9.13
CA GLU A 74 13.62 -14.61 -8.29
C GLU A 74 13.15 -14.78 -6.84
N TYR A 75 13.43 -15.94 -6.25
CA TYR A 75 12.94 -16.29 -4.91
C TYR A 75 13.38 -15.30 -3.83
N GLU A 76 14.67 -14.93 -3.77
CA GLU A 76 15.17 -14.01 -2.74
C GLU A 76 14.63 -12.59 -2.93
N LYS A 77 14.55 -12.09 -4.17
CA LYS A 77 13.88 -10.81 -4.47
C LYS A 77 12.42 -10.82 -3.99
N SER A 78 11.67 -11.87 -4.34
CA SER A 78 10.26 -12.00 -3.98
C SER A 78 10.05 -12.10 -2.47
N LYS A 79 10.96 -12.78 -1.76
CA LYS A 79 10.97 -12.89 -0.30
C LYS A 79 11.27 -11.56 0.40
N ILE A 80 12.21 -10.76 -0.14
CA ILE A 80 12.49 -9.40 0.37
C ILE A 80 11.25 -8.52 0.18
N VAL A 81 10.68 -8.48 -1.03
CA VAL A 81 9.48 -7.70 -1.34
C VAL A 81 8.31 -8.09 -0.43
N ARG A 82 8.08 -9.39 -0.25
CA ARG A 82 7.07 -9.91 0.69
C ARG A 82 7.25 -9.39 2.11
N LYS A 83 8.48 -9.37 2.62
CA LYS A 83 8.79 -8.86 3.97
C LYS A 83 8.46 -7.37 4.09
N ILE A 84 8.79 -6.60 3.06
CA ILE A 84 8.47 -5.15 2.98
C ILE A 84 6.95 -4.95 2.96
N ILE A 85 6.22 -5.72 2.16
CA ILE A 85 4.76 -5.66 2.04
C ILE A 85 4.10 -5.97 3.39
N ILE A 86 4.47 -7.08 4.03
CA ILE A 86 3.93 -7.47 5.34
C ILE A 86 4.24 -6.41 6.41
N GLY A 87 5.45 -5.84 6.39
CA GLY A 87 5.83 -4.76 7.30
C GLY A 87 4.95 -3.52 7.14
N ASN A 88 4.83 -3.01 5.91
CA ASN A 88 3.97 -1.87 5.58
C ASN A 88 2.50 -2.15 5.92
N TRP A 89 2.02 -3.37 5.66
CA TRP A 89 0.65 -3.76 5.99
C TRP A 89 0.38 -3.72 7.50
N LYS A 90 1.30 -4.25 8.31
CA LYS A 90 1.19 -4.18 9.78
C LYS A 90 1.15 -2.74 10.27
N LEU A 91 1.95 -1.85 9.69
CA LEU A 91 1.94 -0.41 10.02
C LEU A 91 0.58 0.22 9.71
N ILE A 92 0.04 -0.02 8.51
CA ILE A 92 -1.29 0.47 8.12
C ILE A 92 -2.33 -0.08 9.09
N ARG A 93 -2.43 -1.40 9.26
CA ARG A 93 -3.47 -2.05 10.06
C ARG A 93 -3.48 -1.58 11.51
N THR A 94 -2.30 -1.37 12.10
CA THR A 94 -2.18 -0.91 13.49
C THR A 94 -2.76 0.49 13.65
N LYS A 95 -2.54 1.39 12.68
CA LYS A 95 -3.01 2.79 12.77
C LYS A 95 -4.42 2.97 12.24
N PHE A 96 -4.75 2.32 11.14
CA PHE A 96 -6.07 2.35 10.50
C PHE A 96 -7.20 1.95 11.46
N LEU A 97 -7.00 0.94 12.31
CA LEU A 97 -8.01 0.55 13.31
C LEU A 97 -8.25 1.63 14.37
N HIS A 98 -7.30 2.52 14.62
CA HIS A 98 -7.50 3.68 15.52
C HIS A 98 -8.17 4.87 14.82
N GLU A 99 -8.23 4.86 13.49
CA GLU A 99 -8.80 5.92 12.64
C GLU A 99 -10.15 5.52 12.03
N PHE A 100 -10.69 4.35 12.38
CA PHE A 100 -12.06 3.97 12.03
C PHE A 100 -13.00 5.00 12.68
N ASP A 101 -13.84 5.66 11.88
CA ASP A 101 -14.76 6.76 12.22
C ASP A 101 -14.19 8.19 12.33
N ARG A 102 -12.93 8.44 11.92
CA ARG A 102 -12.35 9.81 11.90
C ARG A 102 -12.18 10.34 10.48
N TYR A 103 -12.69 11.55 10.22
CA TYR A 103 -12.49 12.27 8.95
C TYR A 103 -11.08 12.85 8.80
N GLU A 104 -10.51 13.36 9.90
CA GLU A 104 -9.14 13.87 9.96
C GLU A 104 -8.23 12.87 10.71
N PRO A 105 -7.19 12.31 10.06
CA PRO A 105 -6.37 11.27 10.65
C PRO A 105 -5.47 11.82 11.76
N THR A 106 -5.57 11.23 12.96
CA THR A 106 -4.79 11.67 14.13
C THR A 106 -3.46 10.94 14.30
N LYS A 107 -3.32 9.76 13.68
CA LYS A 107 -2.13 8.91 13.71
C LYS A 107 -1.71 8.51 12.29
N PRO A 108 -1.41 9.48 11.42
CA PRO A 108 -0.98 9.18 10.06
C PRO A 108 0.28 8.32 10.00
N VAL A 109 0.43 7.56 8.91
CA VAL A 109 1.66 6.83 8.59
C VAL A 109 2.22 7.36 7.30
N SER A 110 3.16 8.29 7.39
CA SER A 110 3.88 8.82 6.25
C SER A 110 5.36 8.97 6.56
N LYS A 111 6.20 8.47 5.64
CA LYS A 111 7.66 8.60 5.71
C LYS A 111 8.15 10.04 5.57
N TYR A 112 7.26 10.95 5.18
CA TYR A 112 7.54 12.38 4.99
C TYR A 112 7.19 13.23 6.23
N ILE A 113 6.61 12.62 7.27
CA ILE A 113 6.41 13.29 8.56
C ILE A 113 7.73 13.18 9.33
N LEU A 114 8.45 14.28 9.45
CA LEU A 114 9.58 14.38 10.38
C LEU A 114 9.05 14.20 11.81
N LYS A 115 9.64 13.26 12.56
CA LYS A 115 9.41 13.13 14.00
C LYS A 115 10.05 14.29 14.75
#